data_AF-A0A6P0DUM7-F1
#
_entry.id   AF-A0A6P0DUM7-F1
#
_cell.length_a   1.000
_cell.length_b   1.000
_cell.length_c   1.000
_cell.angle_alpha   90.00
_cell.angle_beta   90.00
_cell.angle_gamma   90.00
#
_symmetry.space_group_name_H-M   'P 1'
#
loop_
_entity.id
_entity.type
_entity.pdbx_description
1 polymer ?
#
loop_
_entity_poly.entity_id
_entity_poly.type
_entity_poly.pdbx_seq_one_letter_code
_entity_poly.pdbx_strand_id
1 'polypeptide(L)'
;LILHGDEFDVVVRNARLLAYLGDWAYDTAIRINIILAAVRRRLGMPYWSFSAWAKLQVKHAVNFIGEFERVVAEEARKNGADGVICGHIHHAIIQDMDGIRYINTGDWVESCTAVAEHEDGTFELITWRALASSVTALATVDREDAE
;
A
#
# COMPACT_ATOMS: atom_id res chain seq x y z
N LEU A 1 -10.58 -13.50 -12.26
CA LEU A 1 -10.74 -12.26 -13.06
C LEU A 1 -9.43 -11.50 -13.03
N ILE A 2 -8.90 -11.02 -14.16
CA ILE A 2 -7.68 -10.19 -14.18
C ILE A 2 -8.07 -8.81 -14.69
N LEU A 3 -7.79 -7.78 -13.90
CA LEU A 3 -8.20 -6.41 -14.18
C LEU A 3 -7.00 -5.46 -14.14
N HIS A 4 -7.06 -4.44 -14.99
CA HIS A 4 -6.22 -3.26 -14.80
C HIS A 4 -6.92 -2.34 -13.80
N GLY A 5 -6.27 -2.02 -12.68
CA GLY A 5 -6.91 -1.29 -11.58
C GLY A 5 -7.37 0.13 -11.96
N ASP A 6 -6.80 0.70 -13.03
CA ASP A 6 -7.16 2.00 -13.60
C ASP A 6 -8.61 2.06 -14.10
N GLU A 7 -9.24 0.92 -14.40
CA GLU A 7 -10.66 0.87 -14.81
C GLU A 7 -11.60 1.37 -13.70
N PHE A 8 -11.14 1.31 -12.43
CA PHE A 8 -11.89 1.78 -11.27
C PHE A 8 -11.49 3.19 -10.84
N ASP A 9 -10.55 3.85 -11.54
CA ASP A 9 -10.03 5.17 -11.20
C ASP A 9 -11.11 6.28 -11.30
N VAL A 10 -12.16 6.05 -12.10
CA VAL A 10 -13.34 6.96 -12.20
C VAL A 10 -14.20 6.96 -10.94
N VAL A 11 -14.26 5.85 -10.20
CA VAL A 11 -14.99 5.74 -8.92
C VAL A 11 -14.17 6.33 -7.75
N VAL A 12 -12.89 6.61 -7.99
CA VAL A 12 -11.79 6.71 -7.00
C VAL A 12 -11.01 8.03 -7.11
N ARG A 13 -11.43 8.95 -8.00
CA ARG A 13 -10.70 10.17 -8.43
C ARG A 13 -10.18 11.12 -7.36
N ASN A 14 -10.68 11.08 -6.12
CA ASN A 14 -10.27 12.07 -5.09
C ASN A 14 -9.07 11.64 -4.23
N ALA A 15 -8.59 10.40 -4.38
CA ALA A 15 -7.61 9.82 -3.45
C ALA A 15 -6.17 9.69 -3.99
N ARG A 16 -5.96 9.69 -5.31
CA ARG A 16 -4.60 9.73 -5.88
C ARG A 16 -3.82 10.98 -5.45
N LEU A 17 -4.50 12.12 -5.32
CA LEU A 17 -3.87 13.34 -4.83
C LEU A 17 -3.43 13.21 -3.36
N LEU A 18 -4.18 12.45 -2.56
CA LEU A 18 -3.93 12.24 -1.12
C LEU A 18 -2.68 11.38 -0.87
N ALA A 19 -2.43 10.35 -1.69
CA ALA A 19 -1.25 9.49 -1.56
C ALA A 19 0.06 10.25 -1.83
N TYR A 20 0.13 11.00 -2.94
CA TYR A 20 1.29 11.85 -3.26
C TYR A 20 1.45 13.04 -2.28
N LEU A 21 0.36 13.53 -1.71
CA LEU A 21 0.41 14.53 -0.62
C LEU A 21 1.02 13.94 0.66
N GLY A 22 0.95 12.62 0.90
CA GLY A 22 1.34 11.96 2.14
C GLY A 22 2.83 12.10 2.48
N ASP A 23 3.71 11.74 1.56
CA ASP A 23 5.18 11.79 1.77
C ASP A 23 5.68 13.24 1.85
N TRP A 24 5.16 14.12 1.00
CA TRP A 24 5.45 15.56 1.10
C TRP A 24 4.89 16.15 2.40
N ALA A 25 3.73 15.69 2.87
CA ALA A 25 3.10 16.17 4.09
C ALA A 25 3.90 15.76 5.33
N TYR A 26 4.60 14.62 5.38
CA TYR A 26 5.39 14.23 6.55
C TYR A 26 6.57 15.20 6.80
N ASP A 27 7.35 15.49 5.77
CA ASP A 27 8.46 16.44 5.88
C ASP A 27 7.97 17.88 6.06
N THR A 28 6.87 18.23 5.38
CA THR A 28 6.24 19.54 5.50
C THR A 28 5.61 19.72 6.88
N ALA A 29 5.05 18.67 7.48
CA ALA A 29 4.53 18.65 8.83
C ALA A 29 5.58 19.00 9.88
N ILE A 30 6.76 18.37 9.78
CA ILE A 30 7.86 18.64 10.70
C ILE A 30 8.31 20.09 10.58
N ARG A 31 8.47 20.60 9.34
CA ARG A 31 8.85 22.00 9.09
C ARG A 31 7.79 22.99 9.58
N ILE A 32 6.52 22.74 9.29
CA ILE A 32 5.39 23.56 9.73
C ILE A 32 5.28 23.54 11.25
N ASN A 33 5.48 22.40 11.91
CA ASN A 33 5.44 22.31 13.37
C ASN A 33 6.53 23.17 14.03
N ILE A 34 7.75 23.20 13.46
CA ILE A 34 8.85 24.05 13.94
C ILE A 34 8.52 25.54 13.74
N ILE A 35 8.03 25.91 12.55
CA ILE A 35 7.67 27.30 12.22
C ILE A 35 6.48 27.77 13.06
N LEU A 36 5.42 26.97 13.16
CA LEU A 36 4.24 27.27 13.99
C LEU A 36 4.62 27.34 15.46
N ALA A 37 5.50 26.48 15.97
CA ALA A 37 5.98 26.58 17.35
C ALA A 37 6.77 27.88 17.60
N ALA A 38 7.52 28.37 16.61
CA ALA A 38 8.26 29.64 16.69
C ALA A 38 7.33 30.87 16.60
N VAL A 39 6.38 30.87 15.64
CA VAL A 39 5.41 31.95 15.42
C VAL A 39 4.40 32.02 16.58
N ARG A 40 3.92 30.88 17.07
CA ARG A 40 3.00 30.78 18.23
C ARG A 40 3.61 31.34 19.50
N ARG A 41 4.89 31.06 19.78
CA ARG A 41 5.61 31.65 20.92
C ARG A 41 5.67 33.18 20.85
N ARG A 42 5.55 33.75 19.65
CA ARG A 42 5.56 35.18 19.40
C ARG A 42 4.16 35.84 19.40
N LEU A 43 3.07 35.08 19.21
CA LEU A 43 1.73 35.62 18.95
C LEU A 43 0.62 35.18 19.93
N GLY A 44 0.87 34.27 20.88
CA GLY A 44 -0.08 33.99 21.98
C GLY A 44 -1.43 33.35 21.58
N MET A 45 -1.51 32.70 20.40
CA MET A 45 -2.76 32.17 19.83
C MET A 45 -3.20 30.80 20.42
N PRO A 46 -4.52 30.48 20.38
CA PRO A 46 -5.08 29.22 20.91
C PRO A 46 -4.67 27.97 20.12
N TYR A 47 -4.79 26.81 20.78
CA TYR A 47 -4.26 25.52 20.33
C TYR A 47 -4.97 24.95 19.09
N TRP A 48 -4.21 24.65 18.03
CA TRP A 48 -4.64 23.84 16.89
C TRP A 48 -3.77 22.59 16.80
N SER A 49 -4.39 21.40 16.80
CA SER A 49 -3.67 20.12 16.82
C SER A 49 -3.37 19.65 15.40
N PHE A 50 -2.15 19.91 14.93
CA PHE A 50 -1.62 19.33 13.69
C PHE A 50 -1.75 17.79 13.69
N SER A 51 -1.53 17.14 14.82
CA SER A 51 -1.68 15.69 14.97
C SER A 51 -3.12 15.21 14.73
N ALA A 52 -4.14 16.02 15.07
CA ALA A 52 -5.53 15.69 14.78
C ALA A 52 -5.83 15.77 13.28
N TRP A 53 -5.28 16.76 12.58
CA TRP A 53 -5.37 16.87 11.12
C TRP A 53 -4.66 15.70 10.43
N ALA A 54 -3.43 15.37 10.82
CA ALA A 54 -2.68 14.24 10.26
C ALA A 54 -3.41 12.90 10.47
N LYS A 55 -3.99 12.70 11.65
CA LYS A 55 -4.79 11.50 11.96
C LYS A 55 -6.04 11.37 11.06
N LEU A 56 -6.67 12.50 10.70
CA LEU A 56 -7.77 12.49 9.74
C LEU A 56 -7.29 12.09 8.35
N GLN A 57 -6.16 12.64 7.87
CA GLN A 57 -5.60 12.28 6.56
C GLN A 57 -5.27 10.78 6.46
N VAL A 58 -4.63 10.20 7.48
CA VAL A 58 -4.35 8.76 7.54
C VAL A 58 -5.64 7.94 7.47
N LYS A 59 -6.68 8.33 8.23
CA LYS A 59 -7.98 7.66 8.16
C LYS A 59 -8.59 7.72 6.76
N HIS A 60 -8.48 8.86 6.07
CA HIS A 60 -8.98 8.99 4.71
C HIS A 60 -8.26 8.06 3.74
N ALA A 61 -6.93 7.93 3.84
CA ALA A 61 -6.15 7.01 3.01
C ALA A 61 -6.50 5.54 3.27
N VAL A 62 -6.62 5.13 4.54
CA VAL A 62 -6.99 3.74 4.89
C VAL A 62 -8.39 3.41 4.40
N ASN A 63 -9.36 4.31 4.60
CA ASN A 63 -10.73 4.11 4.11
C ASN A 63 -10.77 4.00 2.58
N PHE A 64 -9.90 4.75 1.90
CA PHE A 64 -9.80 4.69 0.45
C PHE A 64 -9.31 3.34 -0.07
N ILE A 65 -8.25 2.79 0.53
CA ILE A 65 -7.74 1.46 0.17
C ILE A 65 -8.84 0.41 0.34
N GLY A 66 -9.50 0.41 1.51
CA GLY A 66 -10.58 -0.54 1.78
C GLY A 66 -11.76 -0.43 0.80
N GLU A 67 -12.13 0.78 0.37
CA GLU A 67 -13.21 0.96 -0.59
C GLU A 67 -12.81 0.48 -2.00
N PHE A 68 -11.56 0.70 -2.43
CA PHE A 68 -11.05 0.16 -3.68
C PHE A 68 -11.08 -1.38 -3.70
N GLU A 69 -10.52 -2.00 -2.67
CA GLU A 69 -10.50 -3.47 -2.53
C GLU A 69 -11.92 -4.05 -2.57
N ARG A 70 -12.86 -3.41 -1.86
CA ARG A 70 -14.28 -3.81 -1.83
C ARG A 70 -14.94 -3.74 -3.21
N VAL A 71 -14.72 -2.65 -3.96
CA VAL A 71 -15.30 -2.48 -5.30
C VAL A 71 -14.77 -3.53 -6.27
N VAL A 72 -13.48 -3.80 -6.24
CA VAL A 72 -12.84 -4.78 -7.12
C VAL A 72 -13.27 -6.21 -6.78
N ALA A 73 -13.37 -6.56 -5.49
CA ALA A 73 -13.88 -7.85 -5.05
C ALA A 73 -15.36 -8.06 -5.44
N GLU A 74 -16.19 -7.02 -5.34
CA GLU A 74 -17.59 -7.07 -5.76
C GLU A 74 -17.73 -7.26 -7.28
N GLU A 75 -16.83 -6.68 -8.08
CA GLU A 75 -16.83 -6.90 -9.53
C GLU A 75 -16.48 -8.36 -9.88
N ALA A 76 -15.53 -8.96 -9.16
CA ALA A 76 -15.22 -10.40 -9.30
C ALA A 76 -16.46 -11.26 -9.04
N ARG A 77 -17.20 -10.94 -7.97
CA ARG A 77 -18.44 -11.63 -7.58
C ARG A 77 -19.52 -11.52 -8.66
N LYS A 78 -19.74 -10.33 -9.22
CA LYS A 78 -20.71 -10.11 -10.31
C LYS A 78 -20.37 -10.90 -11.56
N ASN A 79 -19.09 -11.09 -11.84
CA ASN A 79 -18.60 -11.89 -12.95
C ASN A 79 -18.54 -13.40 -12.64
N GLY A 80 -18.98 -13.83 -11.46
CA GLY A 80 -18.97 -15.23 -11.05
C GLY A 80 -17.57 -15.83 -10.89
N ALA A 81 -16.55 -15.00 -10.63
CA ALA A 81 -15.17 -15.45 -10.45
C ALA A 81 -14.87 -15.74 -8.97
N ASP A 82 -13.99 -16.71 -8.72
CA ASP A 82 -13.51 -17.06 -7.37
C ASP A 82 -12.52 -16.04 -6.78
N GLY A 83 -11.98 -15.16 -7.63
CA GLY A 83 -10.97 -14.20 -7.24
C GLY A 83 -10.66 -13.16 -8.33
N VAL A 84 -9.89 -12.16 -7.92
CA VAL A 84 -9.45 -11.04 -8.76
C VAL A 84 -7.99 -10.70 -8.53
N ILE A 85 -7.26 -10.52 -9.63
CA ILE A 85 -5.88 -10.05 -9.64
C ILE A 85 -5.87 -8.65 -10.26
N CYS A 86 -5.28 -7.67 -9.57
CA CYS A 86 -5.17 -6.29 -10.04
C CYS A 86 -3.87 -5.60 -9.55
N GLY A 87 -3.74 -4.31 -9.87
CA GLY A 87 -2.63 -3.45 -9.46
C GLY A 87 -3.13 -2.07 -9.00
N HIS A 88 -2.52 -1.00 -9.52
CA HIS A 88 -2.96 0.42 -9.42
C HIS A 88 -2.76 1.13 -8.08
N ILE A 89 -3.07 0.52 -6.93
CA ILE A 89 -2.92 1.19 -5.62
C ILE A 89 -1.56 0.97 -4.95
N HIS A 90 -0.62 0.28 -5.61
CA HIS A 90 0.77 0.09 -5.14
C HIS A 90 0.86 -0.58 -3.75
N HIS A 91 -0.17 -1.34 -3.37
CA HIS A 91 -0.23 -2.05 -2.10
C HIS A 91 -0.26 -3.55 -2.36
N ALA A 92 0.89 -4.21 -2.25
CA ALA A 92 1.02 -5.63 -2.50
C ALA A 92 0.34 -6.47 -1.41
N ILE A 93 -0.66 -7.28 -1.77
CA ILE A 93 -1.40 -8.10 -0.81
C ILE A 93 -2.07 -9.30 -1.49
N ILE A 94 -2.15 -10.42 -0.77
CA ILE A 94 -3.04 -11.55 -1.07
C ILE A 94 -3.95 -11.71 0.15
N GLN A 95 -5.26 -11.56 -0.04
CA GLN A 95 -6.24 -11.71 1.04
C GLN A 95 -7.55 -12.31 0.53
N ASP A 96 -8.28 -12.98 1.42
CA ASP A 96 -9.64 -13.44 1.15
C ASP A 96 -10.66 -12.43 1.67
N MET A 97 -11.53 -11.96 0.79
CA MET A 97 -12.56 -10.96 1.06
C MET A 97 -13.95 -11.57 0.81
N ASP A 98 -14.62 -11.99 1.89
CA ASP A 98 -15.98 -12.57 1.82
C ASP A 98 -16.13 -13.69 0.78
N GLY A 99 -15.12 -14.56 0.68
CA GLY A 99 -15.08 -15.69 -0.26
C GLY A 99 -14.56 -15.34 -1.65
N ILE A 100 -14.06 -14.12 -1.88
CA ILE A 100 -13.35 -13.71 -3.09
C ILE A 100 -11.87 -13.57 -2.77
N ARG A 101 -11.01 -14.27 -3.51
CA ARG A 101 -9.57 -14.11 -3.39
C ARG A 101 -9.13 -12.81 -4.07
N TYR A 102 -8.72 -11.81 -3.29
CA TYR A 102 -8.19 -10.54 -3.76
C TYR A 102 -6.67 -10.58 -3.79
N ILE A 103 -6.09 -10.24 -4.94
CA ILE A 103 -4.65 -10.24 -5.16
C ILE A 103 -4.26 -8.90 -5.79
N ASN A 104 -3.41 -8.14 -5.11
CA ASN A 104 -2.78 -6.96 -5.65
C ASN A 104 -1.28 -7.20 -5.80
N THR A 105 -0.75 -6.99 -7.01
CA THR A 105 0.67 -7.25 -7.32
C THR A 105 1.62 -6.23 -6.70
N GLY A 106 1.11 -5.08 -6.24
CA GLY A 106 1.92 -3.94 -5.85
C GLY A 106 2.59 -3.30 -7.07
N ASP A 107 3.81 -2.80 -6.87
CA ASP A 107 4.62 -2.13 -7.87
C ASP A 107 6.11 -2.52 -7.79
N TRP A 108 6.92 -1.99 -8.71
CA TRP A 108 8.31 -2.38 -8.89
C TRP A 108 9.31 -1.38 -8.28
N VAL A 109 8.80 -0.31 -7.66
CA VAL A 109 9.55 0.82 -7.13
C VAL A 109 9.55 0.81 -5.60
N GLU A 110 8.37 0.71 -4.99
CA GLU A 110 8.17 0.72 -3.55
C GLU A 110 8.08 -0.70 -2.99
N SER A 111 7.13 -1.50 -3.46
CA SER A 111 6.96 -2.87 -2.95
C SER A 111 7.97 -3.86 -3.53
N CYS A 112 8.42 -3.66 -4.77
CA CYS A 112 9.30 -4.59 -5.50
C CYS A 112 8.78 -6.03 -5.46
N THR A 113 7.50 -6.20 -5.79
CA THR A 113 6.79 -7.48 -5.68
C THR A 113 6.34 -8.03 -7.02
N ALA A 114 6.16 -9.36 -7.06
CA ALA A 114 5.52 -10.09 -8.15
C ALA A 114 4.57 -11.15 -7.56
N VAL A 115 3.59 -11.60 -8.34
CA VAL A 115 2.73 -12.72 -7.95
C VAL A 115 3.00 -13.89 -8.87
N ALA A 116 3.19 -15.07 -8.29
CA ALA A 116 3.28 -16.34 -9.02
C ALA A 116 2.09 -17.23 -8.68
N GLU A 117 1.59 -17.94 -9.68
CA GLU A 117 0.66 -19.06 -9.51
C GLU A 117 1.44 -20.37 -9.63
N HIS A 118 1.29 -21.26 -8.66
CA HIS A 118 1.88 -22.59 -8.68
C HIS A 118 0.97 -23.58 -9.42
N GLU A 119 1.52 -24.74 -9.82
CA GLU A 119 0.76 -25.77 -10.53
C GLU A 119 -0.41 -26.36 -9.73
N ASP A 120 -0.39 -26.21 -8.40
CA ASP A 120 -1.48 -26.62 -7.50
C ASP A 120 -2.58 -25.54 -7.35
N GLY A 121 -2.45 -24.41 -8.06
CA GLY A 121 -3.38 -23.28 -8.01
C GLY A 121 -3.19 -22.35 -6.82
N THR A 122 -2.13 -22.55 -6.02
CA THR A 122 -1.79 -21.60 -4.95
C THR A 122 -1.08 -20.36 -5.52
N PHE A 123 -1.26 -19.22 -4.85
CA PHE A 123 -0.64 -17.96 -5.22
C PHE A 123 0.40 -17.54 -4.19
N GLU A 124 1.57 -17.12 -4.67
CA GLU A 124 2.67 -16.61 -3.86
C GLU A 124 2.94 -15.14 -4.20
N LEU A 125 3.12 -14.31 -3.16
CA LEU A 125 3.61 -12.95 -3.29
C LEU A 125 5.13 -12.91 -3.12
N ILE A 126 5.84 -12.84 -4.23
CA ILE A 126 7.30 -12.79 -4.28
C ILE A 126 7.76 -11.37 -3.97
N THR A 127 8.63 -11.22 -2.97
CA THR A 127 9.24 -9.92 -2.61
C THR A 127 10.74 -9.93 -2.90
N TRP A 128 11.21 -9.06 -3.81
CA TRP A 128 12.61 -9.04 -4.23
C TRP A 128 13.59 -8.81 -3.08
N ARG A 129 13.25 -7.93 -2.13
CA ARG A 129 14.10 -7.66 -0.94
C ARG A 129 14.28 -8.89 -0.05
N ALA A 130 13.25 -9.73 0.05
CA ALA A 130 13.33 -10.98 0.79
C ALA A 130 14.23 -11.98 0.05
N LEU A 131 14.05 -12.14 -1.26
CA LEU A 131 14.88 -13.03 -2.08
C LEU A 131 16.37 -12.68 -2.02
N ALA A 132 16.73 -11.40 -2.15
CA ALA A 132 18.13 -10.97 -2.08
C ALA A 132 18.78 -11.31 -0.71
N SER A 133 17.99 -11.23 0.36
CA SER A 133 18.45 -11.58 1.71
C SER A 133 18.62 -13.09 1.87
N SER A 134 17.69 -13.90 1.34
CA SER A 134 17.77 -15.36 1.37
C SER A 134 18.95 -15.91 0.56
N VAL A 135 19.22 -15.34 -0.62
CA VAL A 135 20.39 -15.71 -1.45
C VAL A 135 21.69 -15.41 -0.71
N THR A 136 21.75 -14.27 -0.02
CA THR A 136 22.93 -13.90 0.78
C THR A 136 23.14 -14.86 1.95
N ALA A 137 22.05 -15.26 2.64
CA ALA A 137 22.11 -16.19 3.77
C ALA A 137 22.53 -17.61 3.35
N LEU A 138 22.04 -18.12 2.21
CA LEU A 138 22.46 -19.43 1.68
C LEU A 138 23.95 -19.42 1.29
N ALA A 139 24.43 -18.34 0.67
CA ALA A 139 25.84 -18.21 0.30
C ALA A 139 26.80 -18.10 1.51
N THR A 140 26.32 -17.67 2.68
CA THR A 140 27.11 -17.67 3.92
C THR A 140 27.15 -19.04 4.59
N VAL A 141 26.05 -19.81 4.55
CA VAL A 141 26.00 -21.18 5.12
C VAL A 141 26.91 -22.13 4.33
N ASP A 142 26.87 -22.07 2.99
CA ASP A 142 27.74 -22.90 2.13
C ASP A 142 29.25 -22.62 2.32
N ARG A 143 29.61 -21.48 2.93
CA ARG A 143 31.01 -21.13 3.25
C ARG A 143 31.46 -21.60 4.62
N GLU A 144 30.57 -21.72 5.60
CA GLU A 144 30.90 -22.22 6.95
C GLU A 144 31.02 -23.75 6.99
N ASP A 145 30.28 -24.47 6.13
CA ASP A 145 30.37 -25.93 6.03
C ASP A 145 31.58 -26.42 5.19
N ALA A 146 32.36 -25.50 4.62
CA ALA A 146 33.51 -25.77 3.76
C ALA A 146 34.88 -25.50 4.43
N GLU A 147 34.92 -25.10 5.70
CA GLU A 147 36.13 -24.96 6.55
C GLU A 147 36.25 -26.08 7.59
#